data_AF-A0A6B3HLF3-F1
#
_entry.id   AF-A0A6B3HLF3-F1
#
_cell.length_a   1.000
_cell.length_b   1.000
_cell.length_c   1.000
_cell.angle_alpha   90.00
_cell.angle_beta   90.00
_cell.angle_gamma   90.00
#
_symmetry.space_group_name_H-M   'P 1'
#
loop_
_entity.id
_entity.type
_entity.pdbx_description
1 polymer ?
#
loop_
_entity_poly.entity_id
_entity_poly.type
_entity_poly.pdbx_seq_one_letter_code
_entity_poly.pdbx_strand_id
1 'polypeptide(L)'
;LESLVVNAVLSGEADEGAVSRAAALGWNSPEHVCVILGTAPDGDSELTVEAIRRAARHAKLQVLTGVLGNRLVVIAGGSDNPLQVAKGLIGPYAAGPVVAGPVVPDLLAATRSAQAAAAGLKACLAWQDAPRPVLADDLLPERAMAGDPAARDQLVEE
;
A
#
# COMPACT_ATOMS: atom_id res chain seq x y z
N LEU A 1 -12.75 -6.83 -10.80
CA LEU A 1 -12.14 -5.68 -11.51
C LEU A 1 -11.07 -5.00 -10.65
N GLU A 2 -11.36 -4.71 -9.39
CA GLU A 2 -10.43 -4.07 -8.46
C GLU A 2 -9.08 -4.79 -8.34
N SER A 3 -9.09 -6.12 -8.20
CA SER A 3 -7.86 -6.94 -8.17
C SER A 3 -6.98 -6.77 -9.41
N LEU A 4 -7.53 -6.44 -10.58
CA LEU A 4 -6.74 -6.19 -11.80
C LEU A 4 -6.00 -4.85 -11.72
N VAL A 5 -6.64 -3.82 -11.15
CA VAL A 5 -5.99 -2.52 -10.95
C VAL A 5 -4.89 -2.66 -9.89
N VAL A 6 -5.20 -3.32 -8.78
CA VAL A 6 -4.24 -3.61 -7.71
C VAL A 6 -3.06 -4.42 -8.24
N ASN A 7 -3.32 -5.46 -9.05
CA ASN A 7 -2.26 -6.26 -9.65
C ASN A 7 -1.39 -5.43 -10.60
N ALA A 8 -1.97 -4.60 -11.46
CA ALA A 8 -1.21 -3.72 -12.37
C ALA A 8 -0.29 -2.74 -11.61
N VAL A 9 -0.78 -2.15 -10.52
CA VAL A 9 0.05 -1.27 -9.68
C VAL A 9 1.22 -2.03 -9.06
N LEU A 10 1.00 -3.25 -8.58
CA LEU A 10 2.04 -4.08 -7.97
C LEU A 10 3.02 -4.71 -8.97
N SER A 11 2.58 -5.03 -10.19
CA SER A 11 3.47 -5.49 -11.26
C SER A 11 4.31 -4.36 -11.85
N GLY A 12 3.95 -3.11 -11.55
CA GLY A 12 4.57 -1.92 -12.12
C GLY A 12 4.10 -1.60 -13.54
N GLU A 13 2.93 -2.11 -13.90
CA GLU A 13 2.30 -1.98 -15.21
C GLU A 13 1.03 -1.12 -15.13
N ALA A 14 0.97 -0.18 -14.18
CA ALA A 14 -0.14 0.76 -14.07
C ALA A 14 -0.16 1.68 -15.30
N ASP A 15 -1.24 1.60 -16.06
CA ASP A 15 -1.45 2.33 -17.31
C ASP A 15 -2.79 3.08 -17.32
N GLU A 16 -3.10 3.78 -18.42
CA GLU A 16 -4.39 4.45 -18.60
C GLU A 16 -5.58 3.48 -18.51
N GLY A 17 -5.39 2.22 -18.90
CA GLY A 17 -6.37 1.16 -18.74
C GLY A 17 -6.69 0.89 -17.27
N ALA A 18 -5.68 0.86 -16.41
CA ALA A 18 -5.83 0.73 -14.96
C ALA A 18 -6.59 1.92 -14.36
N VAL A 19 -6.29 3.14 -14.81
CA VAL A 19 -7.01 4.36 -14.40
C VAL A 19 -8.47 4.31 -14.82
N SER A 20 -8.78 3.92 -16.05
CA SER A 20 -10.15 3.79 -16.54
C SER A 20 -10.96 2.76 -15.74
N ARG A 21 -10.35 1.60 -15.44
CA ARG A 21 -10.97 0.58 -14.58
C ARG A 21 -11.18 1.06 -13.15
N ALA A 22 -10.24 1.82 -12.60
CA ALA A 22 -10.38 2.42 -11.28
C ALA A 22 -11.53 3.44 -11.23
N ALA A 23 -11.64 4.30 -12.25
CA ALA A 23 -12.72 5.27 -12.35
C ALA A 23 -14.10 4.59 -12.39
N ALA A 24 -14.22 3.47 -13.11
CA ALA A 24 -15.45 2.66 -13.12
C ALA A 24 -15.81 2.06 -11.73
N LEU A 25 -14.86 2.00 -10.80
CA LEU A 25 -15.05 1.58 -9.41
C LEU A 25 -15.28 2.76 -8.45
N GLY A 26 -15.38 3.98 -8.96
CA GLY A 26 -15.59 5.19 -8.16
C GLY A 26 -14.32 5.87 -7.66
N TRP A 27 -13.16 5.52 -8.23
CA TRP A 27 -11.91 6.24 -7.97
C TRP A 27 -11.89 7.59 -8.69
N ASN A 28 -11.94 8.68 -7.93
CA ASN A 28 -12.07 10.06 -8.40
C ASN A 28 -10.72 10.80 -8.43
N SER A 29 -9.64 10.11 -8.82
CA SER A 29 -8.30 10.70 -9.03
C SER A 29 -7.82 11.65 -7.90
N PRO A 30 -7.70 11.16 -6.65
CA PRO A 30 -7.21 11.97 -5.54
C PRO A 30 -5.75 12.42 -5.75
N GLU A 31 -5.42 13.62 -5.30
CA GLU A 31 -4.08 14.26 -5.44
C GLU A 31 -3.00 13.62 -4.56
N HIS A 32 -3.40 12.87 -3.54
CA HIS A 32 -2.51 12.14 -2.65
C HIS A 32 -2.92 10.69 -2.61
N VAL A 33 -2.04 9.83 -3.11
CA VAL A 33 -2.20 8.39 -3.16
C VAL A 33 -1.05 7.73 -2.41
N CYS A 34 -1.33 6.69 -1.64
CA CYS A 34 -0.30 5.83 -1.05
C CYS A 34 -0.76 4.37 -1.10
N VAL A 35 0.20 3.44 -1.01
CA VAL A 35 -0.08 2.01 -0.98
C VAL A 35 0.31 1.43 0.38
N ILE A 36 -0.61 0.67 0.97
CA ILE A 36 -0.43 0.00 2.25
C ILE A 36 -0.43 -1.50 2.01
N LEU A 37 0.61 -2.16 2.50
CA LEU A 37 0.83 -3.59 2.37
C LEU A 37 0.97 -4.26 3.73
N GLY A 38 0.45 -5.47 3.84
CA GLY A 38 0.58 -6.31 5.02
C GLY A 38 0.00 -7.69 4.76
N THR A 39 -0.03 -8.51 5.79
CA THR A 39 -0.58 -9.86 5.69
C THR A 39 -2.11 -9.83 5.68
N ALA A 40 -2.73 -10.53 4.74
CA ALA A 40 -4.17 -10.75 4.73
C ALA A 40 -4.55 -11.74 5.85
N PRO A 41 -5.68 -11.51 6.56
CA PRO A 41 -6.18 -12.48 7.54
C PRO A 41 -6.53 -13.79 6.86
N ASP A 42 -6.41 -14.90 7.59
CA ASP A 42 -6.92 -16.19 7.14
C ASP A 42 -8.45 -16.10 6.98
N GLY A 43 -8.97 -16.62 5.86
CA GLY A 43 -10.40 -16.68 5.61
C GLY A 43 -10.82 -16.08 4.29
N ASP A 44 -12.04 -15.56 4.25
CA ASP A 44 -12.67 -15.07 3.03
C ASP A 44 -12.08 -13.72 2.59
N SER A 45 -11.52 -13.71 1.38
CA SER A 45 -10.93 -12.51 0.78
C SER A 45 -11.98 -11.42 0.51
N GLU A 46 -13.22 -11.78 0.19
CA GLU A 46 -14.30 -10.81 -0.05
C GLU A 46 -14.70 -10.11 1.25
N LEU A 47 -14.79 -10.85 2.37
CA LEU A 47 -15.07 -10.26 3.68
C LEU A 47 -13.95 -9.31 4.13
N THR A 48 -12.69 -9.67 3.85
CA THR A 48 -11.53 -8.82 4.12
C THR A 48 -11.59 -7.52 3.33
N VAL A 49 -11.91 -7.60 2.04
CA VAL A 49 -12.08 -6.45 1.16
C VAL A 49 -13.21 -5.53 1.64
N GLU A 50 -14.36 -6.09 2.02
CA GLU A 50 -15.47 -5.28 2.54
C GLU A 50 -15.15 -4.62 3.89
N ALA A 51 -14.38 -5.30 4.76
CA ALA A 51 -13.91 -4.71 6.01
C ALA A 51 -13.00 -3.50 5.77
N ILE A 52 -12.09 -3.57 4.78
CA ILE A 52 -11.27 -2.43 4.36
C ILE A 52 -12.14 -1.29 3.83
N ARG A 53 -13.10 -1.59 2.95
CA ARG A 53 -14.02 -0.56 2.42
C ARG A 53 -14.81 0.12 3.52
N ARG A 54 -15.26 -0.63 4.53
CA ARG A 54 -15.95 -0.07 5.71
C ARG A 54 -15.04 0.86 6.51
N ALA A 55 -13.79 0.45 6.77
CA ALA A 55 -12.81 1.29 7.46
C ALA A 55 -12.50 2.58 6.67
N ALA A 56 -12.30 2.45 5.35
CA ALA A 56 -12.05 3.58 4.46
C ALA A 56 -13.20 4.59 4.46
N ARG A 57 -14.46 4.13 4.40
CA ARG A 57 -15.65 5.01 4.49
C ARG A 57 -15.68 5.78 5.80
N HIS A 58 -15.31 5.16 6.93
CA HIS A 58 -15.23 5.84 8.22
C HIS A 58 -14.11 6.90 8.25
N ALA A 59 -12.97 6.59 7.64
CA ALA A 59 -11.83 7.48 7.52
C ALA A 59 -11.96 8.53 6.39
N LYS A 60 -13.06 8.50 5.61
CA LYS A 60 -13.29 9.35 4.42
C LYS A 60 -12.21 9.21 3.34
N LEU A 61 -11.69 8.00 3.16
CA LEU A 61 -10.67 7.67 2.17
C LEU A 61 -11.31 6.99 0.95
N GLN A 62 -10.73 7.23 -0.22
CA GLN A 62 -10.96 6.40 -1.40
C GLN A 62 -9.98 5.22 -1.37
N VAL A 63 -10.46 4.01 -1.65
CA VAL A 63 -9.60 2.82 -1.64
C VAL A 63 -9.85 1.91 -2.84
N LEU A 64 -8.77 1.33 -3.35
CA LEU A 64 -8.78 0.13 -4.19
C LEU A 64 -8.01 -0.95 -3.44
N THR A 65 -8.66 -2.09 -3.15
CA THR A 65 -8.10 -3.13 -2.31
C THR A 65 -8.20 -4.51 -2.93
N GLY A 66 -7.27 -5.39 -2.59
CA GLY A 66 -7.28 -6.78 -3.02
C GLY A 66 -6.39 -7.67 -2.16
N VAL A 67 -6.70 -8.96 -2.14
CA VAL A 67 -5.85 -9.99 -1.55
C VAL A 67 -5.09 -10.68 -2.69
N LEU A 68 -3.75 -10.70 -2.61
CA LEU A 68 -2.86 -11.34 -3.58
C LEU A 68 -1.95 -12.34 -2.86
N GLY A 69 -2.21 -13.63 -3.04
CA GLY A 69 -1.59 -14.66 -2.21
C GLY A 69 -1.96 -14.44 -0.74
N ASN A 70 -0.96 -14.21 0.10
CA ASN A 70 -1.14 -13.90 1.52
C ASN A 70 -1.05 -12.39 1.85
N ARG A 71 -1.03 -11.52 0.84
CA ARG A 71 -0.86 -10.07 1.02
C ARG A 71 -2.19 -9.36 0.85
N LEU A 72 -2.55 -8.53 1.82
CA LEU A 72 -3.59 -7.53 1.69
C LEU A 72 -2.96 -6.25 1.18
N VAL A 73 -3.49 -5.74 0.07
CA VAL A 73 -2.98 -4.57 -0.63
C VAL A 73 -4.07 -3.54 -0.67
N VAL A 74 -3.77 -2.32 -0.22
CA VAL A 74 -4.70 -1.21 -0.27
C VAL A 74 -4.01 -0.02 -0.92
N ILE A 75 -4.54 0.43 -2.05
CA ILE A 75 -4.22 1.71 -2.65
C ILE A 75 -5.22 2.70 -2.07
N ALA A 76 -4.74 3.64 -1.27
CA ALA A 76 -5.57 4.61 -0.59
C ALA A 76 -5.32 6.01 -1.16
N GLY A 77 -6.38 6.80 -1.27
CA GLY A 77 -6.29 8.19 -1.70
C GLY A 77 -7.15 9.13 -0.86
N GLY A 78 -6.68 10.37 -0.74
CA GLY A 78 -7.38 11.46 -0.04
C GLY A 78 -6.68 12.00 1.21
N SER A 79 -5.42 11.63 1.46
CA SER A 79 -4.61 12.22 2.53
C SER A 79 -3.13 12.19 2.17
N ASP A 80 -2.42 13.25 2.55
CA ASP A 80 -0.96 13.43 2.46
C ASP A 80 -0.18 12.78 3.62
N ASN A 81 -0.88 12.14 4.57
CA ASN A 81 -0.27 11.50 5.72
C ASN A 81 -0.44 9.97 5.65
N PRO A 82 0.53 9.24 5.05
CA PRO A 82 0.41 7.80 4.83
C PRO A 82 0.34 7.01 6.14
N LEU A 83 0.97 7.51 7.21
CA LEU A 83 0.91 6.88 8.52
C LEU A 83 -0.50 6.96 9.13
N GLN A 84 -1.17 8.10 8.98
CA GLN A 84 -2.55 8.28 9.44
C GLN A 84 -3.52 7.40 8.64
N VAL A 85 -3.36 7.36 7.32
CA VAL A 85 -4.13 6.48 6.43
C VAL A 85 -3.98 5.02 6.87
N ALA A 86 -2.74 4.55 7.05
CA ALA A 86 -2.47 3.19 7.47
C ALA A 86 -3.08 2.86 8.83
N LYS A 87 -2.99 3.77 9.82
CA LYS A 87 -3.63 3.61 11.13
C LYS A 87 -5.16 3.48 11.01
N GLY A 88 -5.79 4.24 10.12
CA GLY A 88 -7.23 4.18 9.88
C GLY A 88 -7.70 2.87 9.22
N LEU A 89 -6.81 2.20 8.48
CA LEU A 89 -7.11 0.99 7.71
C LEU A 89 -6.53 -0.29 8.33
N ILE A 90 -5.87 -0.22 9.48
CA ILE A 90 -5.05 -1.32 10.00
C ILE A 90 -5.87 -2.51 10.53
N GLY A 91 -7.09 -2.27 10.99
CA GLY A 91 -7.91 -3.26 11.70
C GLY A 91 -8.13 -4.58 10.94
N PRO A 92 -8.43 -4.57 9.63
CA PRO A 92 -8.62 -5.79 8.84
C PRO A 92 -7.34 -6.57 8.48
N TYR A 93 -6.14 -6.03 8.71
CA TYR A 93 -4.90 -6.76 8.44
C TYR A 93 -4.65 -7.84 9.50
N ALA A 94 -4.05 -8.97 9.09
CA ALA A 94 -3.63 -10.03 10.02
C ALA A 94 -2.54 -9.55 10.97
N ALA A 95 -2.19 -10.37 11.96
CA ALA A 95 -0.99 -10.15 12.76
C ALA A 95 0.27 -10.04 11.86
N GLY A 96 1.21 -9.17 12.26
CA GLY A 96 2.44 -8.91 11.52
C GLY A 96 2.61 -7.45 11.07
N PRO A 97 3.67 -7.16 10.31
CA PRO A 97 3.96 -5.81 9.85
C PRO A 97 2.92 -5.29 8.86
N VAL A 98 2.65 -4.00 8.95
CA VAL A 98 1.84 -3.22 8.00
C VAL A 98 2.67 -2.01 7.60
N VAL A 99 2.99 -1.93 6.32
CA VAL A 99 3.92 -0.93 5.76
C VAL A 99 3.16 0.00 4.83
N ALA A 100 3.32 1.30 5.02
CA ALA A 100 2.79 2.32 4.12
C ALA A 100 3.92 2.87 3.24
N GLY A 101 3.70 2.88 1.93
CA GLY A 101 4.60 3.51 0.97
C GLY A 101 4.50 5.04 1.00
N PRO A 102 5.43 5.73 0.33
CA PRO A 102 5.42 7.18 0.19
C PRO A 102 4.14 7.66 -0.51
N VAL A 103 3.77 8.92 -0.25
CA VAL A 103 2.71 9.59 -0.98
C VAL A 103 3.18 9.90 -2.39
N VAL A 104 2.30 9.65 -3.35
CA VAL A 104 2.51 9.90 -4.77
C VAL A 104 1.31 10.67 -5.35
N PRO A 105 1.49 11.39 -6.48
CA PRO A 105 0.48 12.33 -6.96
C PRO A 105 -0.78 11.68 -7.54
N ASP A 106 -0.70 10.43 -7.97
CA ASP A 106 -1.82 9.77 -8.67
C ASP A 106 -1.68 8.24 -8.67
N LEU A 107 -2.65 7.58 -9.32
CA LEU A 107 -2.70 6.12 -9.45
C LEU A 107 -1.61 5.54 -10.37
N LEU A 108 -1.14 6.29 -11.37
CA LEU A 108 -0.05 5.82 -12.25
C LEU A 108 1.27 5.80 -11.48
N ALA A 109 1.49 6.79 -10.63
CA ALA A 109 2.64 6.86 -9.73
C ALA A 109 2.53 5.89 -8.53
N ALA A 110 1.37 5.29 -8.28
CA ALA A 110 1.14 4.35 -7.17
C ALA A 110 2.07 3.14 -7.20
N THR A 111 2.61 2.77 -8.36
CA THR A 111 3.64 1.73 -8.49
C THR A 111 4.87 2.03 -7.62
N ARG A 112 5.34 3.29 -7.56
CA ARG A 112 6.50 3.64 -6.71
C ARG A 112 6.18 3.44 -5.23
N SER A 113 4.99 3.87 -4.81
CA SER A 113 4.51 3.67 -3.45
C SER A 113 4.40 2.18 -3.11
N ALA A 114 3.86 1.38 -4.04
CA ALA A 114 3.71 -0.06 -3.89
C ALA A 114 5.05 -0.80 -3.79
N GLN A 115 6.03 -0.42 -4.62
CA GLN A 115 7.37 -1.01 -4.61
C GLN A 115 8.08 -0.73 -3.28
N ALA A 116 8.07 0.52 -2.81
CA ALA A 116 8.66 0.89 -1.53
C ALA A 116 7.97 0.16 -0.36
N ALA A 117 6.63 0.09 -0.35
CA ALA A 117 5.89 -0.65 0.67
C ALA A 117 6.19 -2.16 0.63
N ALA A 118 6.36 -2.75 -0.56
CA ALA A 118 6.67 -4.17 -0.71
C ALA A 118 8.11 -4.50 -0.26
N ALA A 119 9.07 -3.63 -0.60
CA ALA A 119 10.45 -3.72 -0.12
C ALA A 119 10.51 -3.55 1.40
N GLY A 120 9.79 -2.56 1.94
CA GLY A 120 9.66 -2.34 3.37
C GLY A 120 9.04 -3.54 4.08
N LEU A 121 7.99 -4.14 3.54
CA LEU A 121 7.37 -5.33 4.14
C LEU A 121 8.33 -6.52 4.18
N LYS A 122 9.14 -6.72 3.13
CA LYS A 122 10.19 -7.76 3.08
C LYS A 122 11.30 -7.48 4.11
N ALA A 123 11.73 -6.22 4.23
CA ALA A 123 12.80 -5.80 5.12
C ALA A 123 12.37 -5.84 6.61
N CYS A 124 11.13 -5.45 6.89
CA CYS A 124 10.55 -5.36 8.23
C CYS A 124 10.43 -6.73 8.93
N LEU A 125 10.39 -7.84 8.18
CA LEU A 125 10.45 -9.19 8.76
C LEU A 125 11.71 -9.44 9.61
N ALA A 126 12.79 -8.69 9.37
CA ALA A 126 14.03 -8.78 10.14
C ALA A 126 14.08 -7.79 11.34
N TRP A 127 13.11 -6.89 11.48
CA TRP A 127 13.05 -5.89 12.56
C TRP A 127 11.85 -6.13 13.47
N GLN A 128 12.10 -6.81 14.60
CA GLN A 128 11.05 -7.24 15.54
C GLN A 128 10.30 -6.08 16.22
N ASP A 129 10.96 -4.93 16.40
CA ASP A 129 10.42 -3.76 17.11
C ASP A 129 9.85 -2.67 16.18
N ALA A 130 9.72 -2.96 14.87
CA ALA A 130 9.18 -1.99 13.93
C ALA A 130 7.75 -1.55 14.35
N PRO A 131 7.44 -0.24 14.31
CA PRO A 131 6.12 0.24 14.68
C PRO A 131 5.06 -0.33 13.75
N ARG A 132 3.83 -0.42 14.26
CA ARG A 132 2.68 -0.92 13.49
C ARG A 132 1.59 0.15 13.40
N PRO A 133 1.36 0.78 12.24
CA PRO A 133 2.07 0.62 10.96
C PRO A 133 3.43 1.35 10.95
N VAL A 134 4.28 1.05 9.96
CA VAL A 134 5.59 1.70 9.69
C VAL A 134 5.62 2.28 8.29
N LEU A 135 6.37 3.38 8.08
CA LEU A 135 6.58 3.94 6.75
C LEU A 135 7.72 3.19 6.04
N ALA A 136 7.59 2.99 4.73
CA ALA A 136 8.67 2.43 3.92
C ALA A 136 9.94 3.30 3.96
N ASP A 137 9.78 4.61 4.14
CA ASP A 137 10.89 5.57 4.22
C ASP A 137 11.57 5.57 5.60
N ASP A 138 10.90 5.03 6.64
CA ASP A 138 11.56 4.78 7.94
C ASP A 138 12.40 3.49 7.91
N LEU A 139 12.37 2.74 6.80
CA LEU A 139 13.03 1.44 6.62
C LEU A 139 14.13 1.48 5.56
N LEU A 140 14.66 2.66 5.20
CA LEU A 140 15.65 2.77 4.14
C LEU A 140 16.90 1.91 4.38
N PRO A 141 17.53 1.90 5.58
CA PRO A 141 18.68 1.04 5.83
C PRO A 141 18.36 -0.44 5.66
N GLU A 142 17.25 -0.91 6.23
CA GLU A 142 16.82 -2.30 6.17
C GLU A 142 16.46 -2.71 4.73
N ARG A 143 15.78 -1.83 3.98
CA ARG A 143 15.46 -2.02 2.56
C ARG A 143 16.75 -2.12 1.73
N ALA A 144 17.71 -1.23 1.94
CA ALA A 144 19.00 -1.24 1.25
C ALA A 144 19.78 -2.54 1.52
N MET A 145 19.82 -2.98 2.78
CA MET A 145 20.42 -4.27 3.16
C MET A 145 19.69 -5.48 2.55
N ALA A 146 18.36 -5.39 2.40
CA ALA A 146 17.53 -6.40 1.75
C ALA A 146 17.59 -6.39 0.21
N GLY A 147 18.42 -5.52 -0.37
CA GLY A 147 18.70 -5.43 -1.80
C GLY A 147 17.79 -4.50 -2.59
N ASP A 148 17.08 -3.57 -1.95
CA ASP A 148 16.29 -2.53 -2.62
C ASP A 148 17.21 -1.43 -3.19
N PRO A 149 17.38 -1.32 -4.52
CA PRO A 149 18.23 -0.29 -5.12
C PRO A 149 17.66 1.12 -4.89
N ALA A 150 16.34 1.30 -4.88
CA ALA A 150 15.73 2.61 -4.68
C ALA A 150 16.02 3.16 -3.28
N ALA A 151 16.03 2.29 -2.26
CA ALA A 151 16.42 2.69 -0.91
C ALA A 151 17.91 3.07 -0.82
N ARG A 152 18.79 2.40 -1.59
CA ARG A 152 20.22 2.76 -1.66
C ARG A 152 20.43 4.11 -2.30
N ASP A 153 19.72 4.40 -3.38
CA ASP A 153 19.79 5.69 -4.06
C ASP A 153 19.28 6.81 -3.15
N GLN A 154 18.14 6.60 -2.47
CA GLN A 154 17.58 7.56 -1.52
C GLN A 154 18.51 7.85 -0.33
N LEU A 155 19.18 6.83 0.23
CA LEU A 155 20.16 7.03 1.32
C LEU A 155 21.40 7.84 0.92
N VAL A 156 21.70 7.96 -0.38
CA VAL A 156 22.82 8.77 -0.88
C VAL A 156 22.38 10.22 -1.09
N GLU A 157 21.10 10.45 -1.33
CA GLU A 157 20.51 11.78 -1.56
C GLU A 157 20.15 12.51 -0.25
N GLU A 158 20.00 11.79 0.86
CA GLU A 158 19.79 12.32 2.23
C GLU A 158 21.11 12.66 2.97
#